data_AF-A0A4Q6A925-F1
#
_entry.id   AF-A0A4Q6A925-F1
#
_cell.length_a   1.000
_cell.length_b   1.000
_cell.length_c   1.000
_cell.angle_alpha   90.00
_cell.angle_beta   90.00
_cell.angle_gamma   90.00
#
_symmetry.space_group_name_H-M   'P 1'
#
loop_
_entity.id
_entity.type
_entity.pdbx_description
1 polymer ?
#
loop_
_entity_poly.entity_id
_entity_poly.type
_entity_poly.pdbx_seq_one_letter_code
_entity_poly.pdbx_strand_id
1 'polypeptide(L)'
;THTRRMEAYFYFDVPDTHRVFHFMGEPQQTRHIAMSNYDAVLSPPWSVHFGCGTANYGFIWGMAGENQTFTDMDPAPVAELK
;
A
#
# COMPACT_ATOMS: atom_id res chain seq x y z
N THR A 1 2.24 9.02 4.26
CA THR A 1 0.88 9.17 3.69
C THR A 1 0.86 10.42 2.84
N HIS A 2 -0.26 10.78 2.21
CA HIS A 2 -0.34 12.01 1.41
C HIS A 2 -1.78 12.49 1.30
N THR A 3 -2.16 13.49 2.10
CA THR A 3 -3.57 13.92 2.26
C THR A 3 -4.24 14.44 0.98
N ARG A 4 -3.48 14.92 0.01
CA ARG A 4 -3.98 15.48 -1.26
C ARG A 4 -4.14 14.46 -2.40
N ARG A 5 -3.73 13.20 -2.19
CA ARG A 5 -3.71 12.15 -3.23
C ARG A 5 -4.12 10.82 -2.64
N MET A 6 -4.55 9.90 -3.48
CA MET A 6 -4.83 8.53 -3.11
C MET A 6 -4.15 7.58 -4.09
N GLU A 7 -3.89 6.35 -3.64
CA GLU A 7 -3.28 5.32 -4.47
C GLU A 7 -4.16 4.07 -4.54
N ALA A 8 -4.05 3.35 -5.64
CA ALA A 8 -4.58 2.01 -5.82
C ALA A 8 -3.45 1.06 -6.21
N TYR A 9 -3.41 -0.11 -5.56
CA TYR A 9 -2.42 -1.14 -5.80
C TYR A 9 -3.07 -2.38 -6.39
N PHE A 10 -2.44 -2.97 -7.40
CA PHE A 10 -2.84 -4.24 -8.02
C PHE A 10 -1.68 -5.23 -7.96
N TYR A 11 -1.87 -6.36 -7.30
CA TYR A 11 -0.86 -7.39 -7.10
C TYR A 11 -1.00 -8.50 -8.14
N PHE A 12 0.10 -8.96 -8.71
CA PHE A 12 0.13 -10.05 -9.69
C PHE A 12 1.41 -10.89 -9.55
N ASP A 13 1.49 -12.00 -10.29
CA ASP A 13 2.57 -12.99 -10.18
C ASP A 13 2.77 -13.51 -8.74
N VAL A 14 1.70 -13.59 -7.96
CA VAL A 14 1.70 -14.19 -6.62
C VAL A 14 1.43 -15.69 -6.76
N PRO A 15 2.33 -16.59 -6.33
CA PRO A 15 2.05 -18.02 -6.36
C PRO A 15 0.83 -18.41 -5.52
N ASP A 16 0.04 -19.40 -5.95
CA ASP A 16 -1.28 -19.74 -5.37
C ASP A 16 -1.29 -19.94 -3.84
N THR A 17 -0.23 -20.52 -3.28
CA THR A 17 -0.09 -20.79 -1.84
C THR A 17 0.55 -19.64 -1.05
N HIS A 18 0.94 -18.55 -1.72
CA HIS A 18 1.59 -17.39 -1.15
C HIS A 18 0.63 -16.20 -1.07
N ARG A 19 0.94 -15.22 -0.21
CA ARG A 19 0.13 -14.03 0.01
C ARG A 19 1.01 -12.80 0.11
N VAL A 20 0.45 -11.65 -0.24
CA VAL A 20 1.01 -10.34 0.11
C VAL A 20 0.19 -9.77 1.27
N PHE A 21 0.85 -9.41 2.36
CA PHE A 21 0.23 -8.66 3.43
C PHE A 21 0.34 -7.18 3.06
N HIS A 22 -0.74 -6.60 2.55
CA HIS A 22 -0.83 -5.17 2.27
C HIS A 22 -1.17 -4.43 3.56
N PHE A 23 -0.25 -3.61 4.05
CA PHE A 23 -0.40 -2.79 5.23
C PHE A 23 -1.01 -1.44 4.88
N MET A 24 -2.04 -1.08 5.64
CA MET A 24 -2.85 0.11 5.48
C MET A 24 -3.27 0.66 6.85
N GLY A 25 -3.99 1.77 6.87
CA GLY A 25 -4.40 2.46 8.08
C GLY A 25 -3.53 3.67 8.40
N GLU A 26 -3.87 4.37 9.48
CA GLU A 26 -3.01 5.43 10.03
C GLU A 26 -1.70 4.81 10.55
N PRO A 27 -0.57 5.55 10.50
CA PRO A 27 0.74 5.00 10.90
C PRO A 27 0.79 4.42 12.32
N GLN A 28 -0.06 4.90 13.24
CA GLN A 28 -0.13 4.46 14.64
C GLN A 28 -1.24 3.43 14.91
N GLN A 29 -1.99 3.04 13.88
CA GLN A 29 -3.07 2.06 13.97
C GLN A 29 -3.10 1.19 12.71
N THR A 30 -1.96 0.63 12.33
CA THR A 30 -1.88 -0.15 11.09
C THR A 30 -2.80 -1.37 11.14
N ARG A 31 -3.28 -1.76 9.97
CA ARG A 31 -4.01 -2.99 9.69
C ARG A 31 -3.39 -3.62 8.45
N HIS A 32 -3.76 -4.86 8.18
CA HIS A 32 -3.34 -5.51 6.95
C HIS A 32 -4.48 -6.27 6.30
N ILE A 33 -4.37 -6.44 4.99
CA ILE A 33 -5.22 -7.31 4.18
C ILE A 33 -4.30 -8.37 3.58
N ALA A 34 -4.71 -9.65 3.67
CA ALA A 34 -4.04 -10.72 2.96
C ALA A 34 -4.52 -10.75 1.51
N MET A 35 -3.64 -10.40 0.58
CA MET A 35 -3.89 -10.29 -0.85
C MET A 35 -3.45 -11.55 -1.57
N SER A 36 -4.28 -12.02 -2.49
CA SER A 36 -3.99 -13.11 -3.43
C SER A 36 -3.56 -12.55 -4.79
N ASN A 37 -3.25 -13.45 -5.73
CA ASN A 37 -2.94 -13.07 -7.10
C ASN A 37 -4.12 -12.33 -7.75
N TYR A 38 -3.85 -11.21 -8.43
CA TYR A 38 -4.82 -10.33 -9.08
C TYR A 38 -5.81 -9.61 -8.16
N ASP A 39 -5.53 -9.54 -6.85
CA ASP A 39 -6.29 -8.66 -5.96
C ASP A 39 -5.82 -7.21 -6.09
N ALA A 40 -6.77 -6.29 -5.93
CA ALA A 40 -6.52 -4.85 -5.87
C ALA A 40 -6.98 -4.26 -4.53
N VAL A 41 -6.31 -3.20 -4.09
CA VAL A 41 -6.64 -2.48 -2.86
C VAL A 41 -6.54 -0.98 -3.07
N LEU A 42 -7.51 -0.26 -2.50
CA LEU A 42 -7.52 1.21 -2.46
C LEU A 42 -6.86 1.67 -1.16
N SER A 43 -5.91 2.60 -1.28
CA SER A 43 -5.29 3.29 -0.16
C SER A 43 -5.85 4.71 -0.06
N PRO A 44 -6.68 5.01 0.94
CA PRO A 44 -7.18 6.36 1.13
C PRO A 44 -6.03 7.32 1.53
N PRO A 45 -6.16 8.65 1.32
CA PRO A 45 -5.07 9.62 1.49
C PRO A 45 -4.37 9.61 2.86
N TRP A 46 -5.12 9.26 3.92
CA TRP A 46 -4.65 9.19 5.30
C TRP A 46 -3.94 7.87 5.64
N SER A 47 -3.97 6.90 4.73
CA SER A 47 -3.44 5.56 4.94
C SER A 47 -2.00 5.44 4.46
N VAL A 48 -1.21 4.62 5.17
CA VAL A 48 0.02 4.05 4.59
C VAL A 48 -0.35 3.02 3.51
N HIS A 49 0.61 2.66 2.66
CA HIS A 49 0.46 1.62 1.64
C HIS A 49 1.81 0.94 1.40
N PHE A 50 2.07 -0.15 2.10
CA PHE A 50 3.27 -0.96 1.85
C PHE A 50 2.92 -2.44 1.95
N GLY A 51 3.69 -3.30 1.29
CA GLY A 51 3.39 -4.73 1.19
C GLY A 51 4.56 -5.61 1.56
N CYS A 52 4.30 -6.73 2.23
CA CYS A 52 5.29 -7.79 2.45
C CYS A 52 4.74 -9.12 1.93
N GLY A 53 5.44 -9.72 0.98
CA GLY A 53 5.05 -10.99 0.37
C GLY A 53 5.74 -12.17 1.04
N THR A 54 5.07 -13.33 1.07
CA THR A 54 5.70 -14.59 1.48
C THR A 54 6.52 -15.25 0.37
N ALA A 55 6.52 -14.68 -0.84
CA ALA A 55 7.36 -14.98 -1.99
C ALA A 55 7.55 -13.69 -2.81
N ASN A 56 8.31 -13.77 -3.90
CA ASN A 56 8.37 -12.69 -4.89
C ASN A 56 7.00 -12.49 -5.55
N TYR A 57 6.69 -11.25 -5.91
CA TYR A 57 5.45 -10.84 -6.56
C TYR A 57 5.70 -9.61 -7.43
N GLY A 58 4.80 -9.36 -8.37
CA GLY A 58 4.69 -8.11 -9.12
C GLY A 58 3.57 -7.23 -8.57
N PHE A 59 3.69 -5.91 -8.73
CA PHE A 59 2.58 -5.01 -8.49
C PHE A 59 2.66 -3.77 -9.38
N ILE A 60 1.50 -3.18 -9.66
CA ILE A 60 1.37 -1.85 -10.25
C ILE A 60 0.67 -0.95 -9.24
N TRP A 61 1.09 0.31 -9.17
CA TRP A 61 0.43 1.35 -8.40
C TRP A 61 -0.06 2.45 -9.34
N GLY A 62 -1.21 3.02 -9.01
CA GLY A 62 -1.78 4.18 -9.69
C GLY A 62 -2.14 5.25 -8.67
N MET A 63 -1.75 6.49 -8.94
CA MET A 63 -2.00 7.63 -8.06
C MET A 63 -2.88 8.67 -8.76
N ALA A 64 -3.83 9.22 -8.02
CA ALA A 64 -4.63 10.36 -8.45
C ALA A 64 -4.90 11.32 -7.29
N GLY A 65 -5.14 12.59 -7.59
CA GLY A 65 -5.46 13.60 -6.59
C GLY A 65 -5.28 15.02 -7.10
N GLU A 66 -5.09 15.94 -6.17
CA GLU A 66 -5.03 17.39 -6.44
C GLU A 66 -3.76 17.81 -7.20
N ASN A 67 -2.65 17.09 -7.02
CA ASN A 67 -1.36 17.43 -7.62
C ASN A 67 -0.58 16.18 -8.08
N GLN A 68 0.52 16.40 -8.81
CA GLN A 68 1.48 15.37 -9.22
C GLN A 68 2.86 15.57 -8.57
N THR A 69 2.90 16.25 -7.42
CA THR A 69 4.14 16.51 -6.68
C THR A 69 4.45 15.31 -5.81
N PHE A 70 5.23 14.34 -6.31
CA PHE A 70 5.46 13.08 -5.60
C PHE A 70 6.21 13.24 -4.26
N THR A 71 6.98 14.32 -4.09
CA THR A 71 7.69 14.62 -2.82
C THR A 71 6.78 15.24 -1.76
N ASP A 72 5.55 15.61 -2.11
CA ASP A 72 4.57 16.20 -1.21
C ASP A 72 3.89 15.11 -0.36
N MET A 73 4.59 14.59 0.64
CA MET A 73 4.12 13.47 1.46
C MET A 73 4.56 13.61 2.91
N ASP A 74 3.83 12.93 3.79
CA ASP A 74 4.14 12.81 5.21
C ASP A 74 4.91 11.50 5.45
N PRO A 75 6.24 11.53 5.70
CA PRO A 75 7.01 10.31 5.92
C PRO A 75 6.58 9.60 7.20
N ALA A 76 6.52 8.27 7.16
CA ALA A 76 6.24 7.43 8.33
C ALA A 76 7.38 6.41 8.48
N PRO A 77 8.45 6.72 9.24
CA PRO A 77 9.57 5.81 9.44
C PRO A 77 9.12 4.50 10.09
N VAL A 78 9.69 3.37 9.65
CA VAL A 78 9.30 2.04 10.16
C VAL A 78 9.43 1.92 11.68
N ALA A 79 10.42 2.59 12.28
CA ALA A 79 10.62 2.61 13.73
C ALA A 79 9.47 3.28 14.53
N GLU A 80 8.59 4.02 13.85
CA GLU A 80 7.49 4.79 14.46
C GLU A 80 6.11 4.17 14.18
N LEU A 81 6.05 3.11 13.36
CA LEU A 81 4.81 2.41 13.02
C LEU A 81 4.31 1.56 14.20
N LYS A 82 2.98 1.38 14.30
CA LYS A 82 2.32 0.52 15.30
C LYS A 82 1.28 -0.40 14.70
#